data_AF-A0A928FAP4-F1
#
_entry.id   AF-A0A928FAP4-F1
#
_cell.length_a   1.000
_cell.length_b   1.000
_cell.length_c   1.000
_cell.angle_alpha   90.00
_cell.angle_beta   90.00
_cell.angle_gamma   90.00
#
_symmetry.space_group_name_H-M   'P 1'
#
loop_
_entity.id
_entity.type
_entity.pdbx_description
1 polymer ?
#
loop_
_entity_poly.entity_id
_entity_poly.type
_entity_poly.pdbx_seq_one_letter_code
_entity_poly.pdbx_strand_id
1 'polypeptide(L)'
;MSEAILNFLKQTGFYQFIAIEGGWKNLIMIAIACLLCYLAIRKKFEPLLLLPIAIGMLLTNLPGLEIFHEAYFAGGHVHWAEFAAKPGLIDVLYMGVKLG
;
A
#
# COMPACT_ATOMS: atom_id res chain seq x y z
N MET A 1 11.33 29.61 10.56
CA MET A 1 12.31 28.69 9.94
C MET A 1 12.39 27.36 10.67
N SER A 2 12.48 27.35 12.00
CA SER A 2 12.42 26.13 12.83
C SER A 2 11.14 25.31 12.64
N GLU A 3 9.98 25.96 12.58
CA GLU A 3 8.68 25.29 12.35
C GLU A 3 8.59 24.62 10.98
N ALA A 4 9.17 25.22 9.94
CA ALA A 4 9.19 24.63 8.60
C ALA A 4 10.04 23.34 8.56
N ILE A 5 11.15 23.31 9.27
CA ILE A 5 12.01 22.11 9.40
C ILE A 5 11.28 21.02 10.19
N LEU A 6 10.58 21.38 11.26
CA LEU A 6 9.74 20.47 12.04
C LEU A 6 8.59 19.88 11.20
N ASN A 7 7.91 20.71 10.41
CA ASN A 7 6.83 20.26 9.54
C ASN A 7 7.35 19.37 8.39
N PHE A 8 8.52 19.69 7.83
CA PHE A 8 9.17 18.84 6.84
C PHE A 8 9.51 17.46 7.42
N LEU A 9 10.06 17.39 8.63
CA LEU A 9 10.36 16.13 9.31
C LEU A 9 9.10 15.30 9.56
N LYS A 10 8.01 15.94 9.98
CA LYS A 10 6.71 15.29 10.21
C LYS A 10 6.07 14.73 8.94
N GLN A 11 6.35 15.33 7.79
CA GLN A 11 5.84 14.88 6.50
C GLN A 11 6.67 13.76 5.86
N THR A 12 7.84 13.42 6.43
CA THR A 12 8.62 12.30 5.91
C THR A 12 7.88 10.98 6.11
N GLY A 13 7.95 10.09 5.11
CA GLY A 13 7.40 8.74 5.23
C GLY A 13 7.98 7.96 6.41
N PHE A 14 9.23 8.25 6.79
CA PHE A 14 9.88 7.68 7.99
C PHE A 14 9.20 8.09 9.29
N TYR A 15 8.82 9.37 9.41
CA TYR A 15 8.09 9.84 10.59
C TYR A 15 6.70 9.23 10.66
N GLN A 16 6.02 9.06 9.52
CA GLN A 16 4.68 8.46 9.47
C GLN A 16 4.66 6.99 9.97
N PHE A 17 5.72 6.21 9.74
CA PHE A 17 5.81 4.85 10.28
C PHE A 17 5.85 4.78 11.82
N ILE A 18 6.38 5.82 12.47
CA ILE A 18 6.57 5.87 13.92
C ILE A 18 5.45 6.67 14.61
N ALA A 19 4.94 7.70 13.95
CA ALA A 19 4.01 8.67 14.52
C ALA A 19 2.53 8.33 14.31
N ILE A 20 2.19 7.44 13.37
CA ILE A 20 0.80 7.01 13.13
C ILE A 20 0.50 5.79 14.02
N GLU A 21 -0.65 5.80 14.70
CA GLU A 21 -1.14 4.64 15.44
C GLU A 21 -1.24 3.42 14.51
N GLY A 22 -0.47 2.37 14.82
CA GLY A 22 -0.40 1.18 13.98
C GLY A 22 0.66 1.19 12.87
N GLY A 23 1.44 2.26 12.70
CA GLY A 23 2.50 2.34 11.69
C GLY A 23 3.60 1.26 11.83
N TRP A 24 3.79 0.72 13.03
CA TRP A 24 4.66 -0.43 13.28
C TRP A 24 4.19 -1.71 12.56
N LYS A 25 2.88 -1.89 12.34
CA LYS A 25 2.33 -3.01 11.57
C LYS A 25 2.72 -2.90 10.10
N ASN A 26 2.66 -1.69 9.54
CA ASN A 26 3.10 -1.43 8.18
C ASN A 26 4.58 -1.75 8.00
N LEU A 27 5.42 -1.44 8.99
CA LEU A 27 6.83 -1.80 8.99
C LEU A 27 7.05 -3.31 8.97
N ILE A 28 6.29 -4.08 9.76
CA ILE A 28 6.32 -5.55 9.73
C ILE A 28 5.91 -6.08 8.34
N MET A 29 4.83 -5.55 7.77
CA MET A 29 4.36 -5.97 6.45
C MET A 29 5.37 -5.66 5.33
N ILE A 30 6.07 -4.52 5.42
CA ILE A 30 7.17 -4.19 4.51
C ILE A 30 8.32 -5.19 4.66
N ALA A 31 8.68 -5.57 5.89
CA ALA A 31 9.71 -6.58 6.12
C ALA A 31 9.31 -7.95 5.53
N ILE A 32 8.03 -8.33 5.65
CA ILE A 32 7.49 -9.54 5.01
C ILE A 32 7.55 -9.42 3.48
N ALA A 33 7.16 -8.28 2.91
CA ALA A 33 7.24 -8.03 1.47
C ALA A 33 8.69 -8.17 0.96
N CYS A 34 9.67 -7.61 1.68
CA CYS A 34 11.08 -7.79 1.35
C CYS A 34 11.54 -9.25 1.45
N LEU A 35 11.08 -10.00 2.45
CA LEU A 35 11.36 -11.43 2.59
C LEU A 35 10.79 -12.22 1.40
N LEU A 36 9.56 -11.93 0.98
CA LEU A 36 8.94 -12.56 -0.18
C LEU A 36 9.71 -12.21 -1.46
N CYS A 37 10.05 -10.93 -1.68
CA CYS A 37 10.93 -10.53 -2.78
C CYS A 37 12.25 -11.30 -2.79
N TYR A 38 12.87 -11.49 -1.62
CA TYR A 38 14.10 -12.28 -1.50
C TYR A 38 13.89 -13.74 -1.92
N LEU A 39 12.81 -14.38 -1.47
CA LEU A 39 12.47 -15.76 -1.85
C LEU A 39 12.20 -15.89 -3.35
N ALA A 40 11.48 -14.94 -3.95
CA ALA A 40 11.19 -14.91 -5.38
C ALA A 40 12.47 -14.78 -6.23
N ILE A 41 13.38 -13.87 -5.86
CA ILE A 41 14.56 -13.55 -6.68
C ILE A 41 15.71 -14.53 -6.43
N ARG A 42 16.09 -14.74 -5.16
CA ARG A 42 17.28 -15.54 -4.82
C ARG A 42 16.99 -17.03 -4.86
N LYS A 43 15.88 -17.45 -4.25
CA LYS A 43 15.52 -18.86 -4.16
C LYS A 43 14.60 -19.34 -5.29
N LYS A 44 14.15 -18.43 -6.16
CA LYS A 44 13.29 -18.73 -7.32
C LYS A 44 12.02 -19.50 -6.96
N PHE A 45 11.47 -19.24 -5.77
CA PHE A 45 10.15 -19.75 -5.41
C PHE A 45 9.08 -18.97 -6.17
N GLU A 46 8.39 -19.65 -7.08
CA GLU A 46 7.28 -19.12 -7.89
C GLU A 46 7.47 -17.65 -8.32
N PRO A 47 8.59 -17.31 -9.00
CA PRO A 47 9.00 -15.92 -9.20
C PRO A 47 7.95 -15.12 -9.99
N LEU A 48 7.19 -15.78 -10.86
CA LEU A 48 6.15 -15.15 -11.66
C LEU A 48 4.97 -14.65 -10.82
N LEU A 49 4.61 -15.38 -9.76
CA LEU A 49 3.47 -15.04 -8.90
C LEU A 49 3.91 -14.26 -7.66
N LEU A 50 4.98 -14.71 -7.01
CA LEU A 50 5.40 -14.21 -5.72
C LEU A 50 6.00 -12.80 -5.79
N LEU A 51 6.67 -12.45 -6.91
CA LEU A 51 7.23 -11.12 -7.10
C LEU A 51 6.14 -10.03 -7.27
N PRO A 52 5.12 -10.19 -8.14
CA PRO A 52 4.00 -9.25 -8.18
C PRO A 52 3.26 -9.13 -6.84
N ILE A 53 3.05 -10.24 -6.13
CA ILE A 53 2.40 -10.22 -4.81
C ILE A 53 3.22 -9.41 -3.81
N ALA A 54 4.53 -9.64 -3.76
CA ALA A 54 5.42 -8.90 -2.86
C ALA A 54 5.47 -7.40 -3.16
N ILE A 55 5.43 -7.02 -4.44
CA ILE A 55 5.33 -5.61 -4.86
C ILE A 55 3.97 -5.02 -4.45
N GLY A 56 2.86 -5.72 -4.68
CA GLY A 56 1.53 -5.28 -4.26
C GLY A 56 1.46 -5.07 -2.75
N MET A 57 2.00 -6.02 -1.97
CA MET A 57 2.08 -5.92 -0.50
C MET A 57 2.95 -4.75 -0.05
N LEU A 58 4.08 -4.51 -0.72
CA LEU A 58 4.95 -3.36 -0.41
C LEU A 58 4.20 -2.05 -0.64
N LEU A 59 3.59 -1.89 -1.81
CA LEU A 59 2.92 -0.65 -2.21
C LEU A 59 1.75 -0.31 -1.27
N THR A 60 0.92 -1.29 -0.89
CA THR A 60 -0.27 -1.03 -0.06
C THR A 60 0.06 -0.72 1.40
N ASN A 61 1.25 -1.11 1.87
CA ASN A 61 1.70 -0.86 3.23
C ASN A 61 2.58 0.40 3.37
N LEU A 62 2.83 1.14 2.30
CA LEU A 62 3.53 2.42 2.37
C LEU A 62 2.62 3.52 2.96
N PRO A 63 3.08 4.27 3.96
CA PRO A 63 2.28 5.26 4.65
C PRO A 63 2.02 6.45 3.74
N GLY A 64 0.79 6.98 3.81
CA GLY A 64 0.38 8.15 3.05
C GLY A 64 0.11 7.92 1.56
N LEU A 65 0.19 6.68 1.05
CA LEU A 65 -0.11 6.40 -0.36
C LEU A 65 -1.60 6.19 -0.64
N GLU A 66 -2.38 5.67 0.31
CA GLU A 66 -3.83 5.44 0.16
C GLU A 66 -4.20 4.81 -1.20
N ILE A 67 -3.43 3.79 -1.63
CA ILE A 67 -3.55 3.26 -3.00
C ILE A 67 -4.64 2.19 -3.16
N PHE A 68 -5.17 1.65 -2.06
CA PHE A 68 -6.24 0.67 -2.06
C PHE A 68 -7.22 0.94 -0.91
N HIS A 69 -8.52 0.90 -1.23
CA HIS A 69 -9.61 1.16 -0.30
C HIS A 69 -10.65 0.05 -0.40
N GLU A 70 -10.67 -0.84 0.60
CA GLU A 70 -11.65 -1.93 0.67
C GLU A 70 -13.10 -1.41 0.73
N ALA A 71 -13.32 -0.24 1.35
CA ALA A 71 -14.64 0.38 1.50
C ALA A 71 -15.37 0.58 0.17
N TYR A 72 -14.64 0.87 -0.92
CA TYR A 72 -15.24 1.09 -2.25
C TYR A 72 -15.87 -0.17 -2.85
N PHE A 73 -15.52 -1.34 -2.32
CA PHE A 73 -15.93 -2.65 -2.83
C PHE A 73 -16.69 -3.48 -1.79
N ALA A 74 -17.02 -2.88 -0.64
CA ALA A 74 -17.75 -3.54 0.42
C ALA A 74 -19.16 -3.97 -0.04
N GLY A 75 -19.69 -5.04 0.54
CA GLY A 75 -21.07 -5.49 0.27
C GLY A 75 -21.31 -6.04 -1.14
N GLY A 76 -20.27 -6.32 -1.94
CA GLY A 76 -20.39 -6.98 -3.24
C GLY A 76 -20.72 -6.05 -4.41
N HIS A 77 -20.83 -4.74 -4.18
CA HIS A 77 -21.08 -3.73 -5.21
C HIS A 77 -20.02 -2.62 -5.14
N VAL A 78 -19.85 -1.88 -6.23
CA VAL A 78 -18.92 -0.75 -6.27
C VAL A 78 -19.63 0.51 -5.80
N HIS A 79 -19.11 1.14 -4.75
CA HIS A 79 -19.59 2.43 -4.25
C HIS A 79 -19.03 3.57 -5.12
N TRP A 80 -19.63 3.76 -6.29
CA TRP A 80 -19.16 4.70 -7.32
C TRP A 80 -18.99 6.15 -6.84
N ALA A 81 -19.84 6.61 -5.93
CA ALA A 81 -19.76 7.96 -5.37
C ALA A 81 -18.48 8.17 -4.54
N GLU A 82 -18.05 7.15 -3.80
CA GLU A 82 -16.86 7.20 -2.96
C GLU A 82 -15.60 6.98 -3.78
N PHE A 83 -15.66 6.03 -4.72
CA PHE A 83 -14.58 5.74 -5.66
C PHE A 83 -14.22 6.95 -6.54
N ALA A 84 -15.21 7.68 -7.06
CA ALA A 84 -14.97 8.83 -7.93
C ALA A 84 -14.31 10.02 -7.21
N ALA A 85 -14.39 10.07 -5.88
CA ALA A 85 -13.84 11.18 -5.11
C ALA A 85 -12.31 11.14 -5.02
N LYS A 86 -11.74 9.98 -4.68
CA LYS A 86 -10.29 9.79 -4.51
C LYS A 86 -9.89 8.32 -4.79
N PRO A 87 -9.86 7.90 -6.06
CA PRO A 87 -9.49 6.53 -6.38
C PRO A 87 -7.99 6.32 -6.17
N GLY A 88 -7.62 5.26 -5.45
CA GLY A 88 -6.25 4.79 -5.37
C GLY A 88 -5.82 4.07 -6.64
N LEU A 89 -4.51 3.98 -6.88
CA LEU A 89 -3.97 3.31 -8.07
C LEU A 89 -4.44 1.85 -8.17
N ILE A 90 -4.40 1.11 -7.05
CA ILE A 90 -4.81 -0.30 -7.02
C ILE A 90 -6.33 -0.41 -7.14
N ASP A 91 -7.10 0.56 -6.62
CA ASP A 91 -8.56 0.59 -6.80
C ASP A 91 -8.92 0.64 -8.29
N VAL A 92 -8.25 1.49 -9.06
CA VAL A 92 -8.45 1.61 -10.51
C VAL A 92 -8.05 0.33 -11.24
N LEU A 93 -6.94 -0.31 -10.85
CA LEU A 93 -6.54 -1.58 -11.45
C LEU A 93 -7.52 -2.70 -11.11
N TYR A 94 -8.07 -2.71 -9.89
CA TYR A 94 -9.05 -3.70 -9.44
C TYR A 94 -10.39 -3.60 -10.18
N MET A 95 -10.76 -2.40 -10.66
CA MET A 95 -11.92 -2.23 -11.54
C MET A 95 -11.83 -3.09 -12.81
N GLY A 96 -10.62 -3.32 -13.34
CA GLY A 96 -10.42 -4.18 -14.51
C GLY A 96 -10.84 -5.64 -14.28
N VAL A 97 -10.83 -6.11 -13.03
CA VAL A 97 -11.32 -7.44 -12.63
C VAL A 97 -12.83 -7.45 -12.39
N LYS A 98 -13.42 -6.30 -12.02
CA LYS A 98 -14.86 -6.18 -11.72
C LYS A 98 -15.72 -5.86 -12.94
N LEU A 99 -15.13 -5.27 -13.98
CA LEU A 99 -15.82 -4.86 -15.20
C LEU A 99 -15.66 -5.84 -16.37
N GLY A 100 -14.68 -6.75 -16.29
CA GLY A 100 -14.44 -7.82 -17.27
C GLY A 100 -15.13 -9.11 -16.85
#